data_AF-A0A118K0L6-F1
#
_entry.id   AF-A0A118K0L6-F1
#
_cell.length_a   1.000
_cell.length_b   1.000
_cell.length_c   1.000
_cell.angle_alpha   90.00
_cell.angle_beta   90.00
_cell.angle_gamma   90.00
#
_symmetry.space_group_name_H-M   'P 1'
#
loop_
_entity.id
_entity.type
_entity.pdbx_description
1 polymer ?
#
loop_
_entity_poly.entity_id
_entity_poly.type
_entity_poly.pdbx_seq_one_letter_code
_entity_poly.pdbx_strand_id
1 'polypeptide(L)'
;MENYEGWVVFVDNDFLYLGDIKELLDLINEKYAVMCVQHDHTSKEAPRMAGVVQTVYPQKNWLSMVLYNYSNRKTKILKSEVVNKESSAYLHRFQWLKDDEIGPVPFVWNFLVGHNHVVNGDPSTHPKAIHYTSRGPWFEAWKDCEFEDLWLKELEKYEVKEKEKKI
;
A
#
# COMPACT_ATOMS: atom_id res chain seq x y z
N MET A 1 -9.77 12.00 -12.08
CA MET A 1 -10.62 10.78 -12.09
C MET A 1 -12.11 11.08 -12.26
N GLU A 2 -12.54 12.33 -12.46
CA GLU A 2 -13.96 12.72 -12.39
C GLU A 2 -14.91 12.04 -13.39
N ASN A 3 -14.38 11.52 -14.50
CA ASN A 3 -15.16 10.80 -15.52
C ASN A 3 -14.70 9.36 -15.75
N TYR A 4 -13.86 8.82 -14.86
CA TYR A 4 -13.41 7.44 -14.97
C TYR A 4 -14.48 6.50 -14.37
N GLU A 5 -14.74 5.39 -15.06
CA GLU A 5 -15.56 4.28 -14.56
C GLU A 5 -14.71 3.01 -14.62
N GLY A 6 -14.68 2.28 -13.51
CA GLY A 6 -13.81 1.12 -13.33
C GLY A 6 -13.01 1.18 -12.04
N TRP A 7 -12.00 0.30 -11.96
CA TRP A 7 -11.16 0.12 -10.78
C TRP A 7 -9.81 0.81 -10.95
N VAL A 8 -9.37 1.48 -9.89
CA VAL A 8 -8.05 2.12 -9.84
C VAL A 8 -7.26 1.51 -8.69
N VAL A 9 -6.02 1.11 -8.95
CA VAL A 9 -5.06 0.74 -7.90
C VAL A 9 -4.29 1.98 -7.49
N PHE A 10 -4.38 2.34 -6.22
CA PHE A 10 -3.48 3.28 -5.57
C PHE A 10 -2.44 2.50 -4.77
N VAL A 11 -1.19 2.95 -4.82
CA VAL A 11 -0.10 2.41 -4.00
C VAL A 11 0.92 3.49 -3.66
N ASP A 12 1.44 3.46 -2.44
CA ASP A 12 2.52 4.35 -2.00
C ASP A 12 3.83 4.05 -2.77
N ASN A 13 4.76 5.00 -2.72
CA ASN A 13 5.98 4.96 -3.55
C ASN A 13 7.09 4.05 -2.98
N ASP A 14 6.89 3.49 -1.80
CA ASP A 14 7.83 2.64 -1.06
C ASP A 14 7.39 1.16 -1.06
N PHE A 15 6.82 0.73 -2.19
CA PHE A 15 6.44 -0.66 -2.45
C PHE A 15 7.40 -1.39 -3.41
N LEU A 16 7.54 -2.70 -3.19
CA LEU A 16 8.15 -3.65 -4.12
C LEU A 16 7.16 -4.77 -4.44
N TYR A 17 6.68 -4.83 -5.69
CA TYR A 17 5.78 -5.89 -6.16
C TYR A 17 6.56 -7.11 -6.63
N LEU A 18 6.20 -8.27 -6.08
CA LEU A 18 6.75 -9.59 -6.42
C LEU A 18 5.74 -10.46 -7.16
N GLY A 19 4.44 -10.29 -6.87
CA GLY A 19 3.35 -11.01 -7.51
C GLY A 19 2.85 -10.34 -8.78
N ASP A 20 2.21 -11.11 -9.66
CA ASP A 20 1.53 -10.59 -10.84
C ASP A 20 0.32 -9.74 -10.41
N ILE A 21 0.32 -8.45 -10.78
CA ILE A 21 -0.78 -7.53 -10.47
C ILE A 21 -2.15 -8.05 -10.90
N LYS A 22 -2.22 -8.91 -11.93
CA LYS A 22 -3.45 -9.58 -12.34
C LYS A 22 -4.09 -10.36 -11.20
N GLU A 23 -3.30 -11.04 -10.37
CA GLU A 23 -3.80 -11.80 -9.23
C GLU A 23 -4.44 -10.90 -8.16
N LEU A 24 -3.99 -9.64 -8.02
CA LEU A 24 -4.64 -8.65 -7.17
C LEU A 24 -5.97 -8.21 -7.79
N LEU A 25 -5.99 -7.97 -9.10
CA LEU A 25 -7.21 -7.59 -9.82
C LEU A 25 -8.27 -8.70 -9.81
N ASP A 26 -7.85 -9.97 -9.83
CA ASP A 26 -8.76 -11.12 -9.73
C ASP A 26 -9.49 -11.19 -8.36
N LEU A 27 -9.02 -10.45 -7.34
CA LEU A 27 -9.70 -10.33 -6.03
C LEU A 27 -10.84 -9.31 -6.03
N ILE A 28 -10.97 -8.50 -7.08
CA ILE A 28 -11.97 -7.43 -7.15
C ILE A 28 -13.38 -7.98 -6.93
N ASN A 29 -14.14 -7.28 -6.09
CA ASN A 29 -15.53 -7.57 -5.84
C ASN A 29 -16.36 -6.27 -5.94
N GLU A 30 -17.23 -6.24 -6.95
CA GLU A 30 -18.09 -5.10 -7.32
C GLU A 30 -19.05 -4.64 -6.21
N LYS A 31 -19.28 -5.46 -5.18
CA LYS A 31 -20.06 -5.05 -4.01
C LYS A 31 -19.41 -3.88 -3.27
N TYR A 32 -18.09 -3.79 -3.24
CA TYR A 32 -17.37 -2.85 -2.40
C TYR A 32 -17.07 -1.53 -3.12
N ALA A 33 -17.09 -0.43 -2.36
CA ALA A 33 -16.72 0.89 -2.86
C ALA A 33 -15.19 1.05 -2.94
N VAL A 34 -14.49 0.44 -1.98
CA VAL A 34 -13.03 0.32 -1.95
C VAL A 34 -12.64 -1.05 -1.41
N MET A 35 -11.47 -1.53 -1.76
CA MET A 35 -10.87 -2.72 -1.13
C MET A 35 -9.43 -2.42 -0.73
N CYS A 36 -9.04 -2.84 0.47
CA CYS A 36 -7.68 -2.63 0.97
C CYS A 36 -7.31 -3.70 2.00
N VAL A 37 -6.03 -3.77 2.37
CA VAL A 37 -5.62 -4.57 3.52
C VAL A 37 -5.96 -3.83 4.80
N GLN A 38 -6.77 -4.46 5.65
CA GLN A 38 -7.23 -3.89 6.91
C GLN A 38 -6.29 -4.27 8.06
N HIS A 39 -5.08 -3.71 8.06
CA HIS A 39 -4.09 -3.97 9.12
C HIS A 39 -4.60 -3.51 10.49
N ASP A 40 -4.55 -4.39 11.48
CA ASP A 40 -4.64 -4.03 12.90
C ASP A 40 -3.25 -3.68 13.45
N HIS A 41 -2.64 -2.64 12.86
CA HIS A 41 -1.32 -2.18 13.24
C HIS A 41 -1.43 -0.90 14.09
N THR A 42 -1.10 -1.01 15.37
CA THR A 42 -0.79 0.13 16.22
C THR A 42 0.73 0.21 16.37
N SER A 43 1.36 1.20 15.74
CA SER A 43 2.81 1.42 15.88
C SER A 43 3.13 1.66 17.35
N LYS A 44 3.87 0.73 17.97
CA LYS A 44 4.33 0.86 19.36
C LYS A 44 5.55 1.77 19.50
N GLU A 45 6.17 2.11 18.38
CA GLU A 45 7.34 2.97 18.32
C GLU A 45 6.95 4.31 17.73
N ALA A 46 7.56 5.38 18.24
CA ALA A 46 7.52 6.69 17.63
C ALA A 46 8.83 6.89 16.85
N PRO A 47 8.88 6.64 15.52
CA PRO A 47 10.04 7.03 14.76
C PRO A 47 10.00 8.55 14.60
N ARG A 48 11.12 9.21 14.93
CA ARG A 48 11.34 10.60 14.52
C ARG A 48 11.75 10.57 13.05
N MET A 49 10.90 11.00 12.14
CA MET A 49 11.34 11.28 10.78
C MET A 49 11.90 12.70 10.74
N ALA A 50 13.22 12.85 10.59
CA ALA A 50 13.89 14.16 10.48
C ALA A 50 13.55 15.16 11.62
N GLY A 51 13.41 14.68 12.86
CA GLY A 51 13.06 15.50 14.02
C GLY A 51 11.56 15.79 14.18
N VAL A 52 10.71 15.34 13.25
CA VAL A 52 9.26 15.46 13.33
C VAL A 52 8.68 14.23 14.03
N VAL A 53 7.84 14.46 15.03
CA VAL A 53 7.10 13.40 15.73
C VAL A 53 6.09 12.80 14.75
N GLN A 54 6.27 11.51 14.42
CA GLN A 54 5.28 10.78 13.66
C GLN A 54 4.03 10.58 14.54
N THR A 55 2.91 11.20 14.16
CA THR A 55 1.64 11.01 14.86
C THR A 55 1.21 9.54 14.70
N VAL A 56 0.94 8.87 15.82
CA VAL A 56 0.31 7.55 15.80
C VAL A 56 -1.17 7.75 15.49
N TYR A 57 -1.66 7.18 14.39
CA TYR A 57 -3.07 7.13 14.08
C TYR A 57 -3.49 5.68 13.81
N PRO A 58 -4.64 5.23 14.34
CA PRO A 58 -5.22 3.93 13.99
C PRO A 58 -5.44 3.83 12.47
N GLN A 59 -5.26 2.64 11.90
CA GLN A 59 -5.53 2.33 10.49
C GLN A 59 -4.63 3.07 9.49
N LYS A 60 -3.46 3.55 9.93
CA LYS A 60 -2.54 4.33 9.10
C LYS A 60 -2.24 3.72 7.73
N ASN A 61 -2.00 2.41 7.71
CA ASN A 61 -1.51 1.70 6.53
C ASN A 61 -2.63 1.12 5.66
N TRP A 62 -3.90 1.45 5.93
CA TRP A 62 -5.00 0.99 5.07
C TRP A 62 -4.98 1.70 3.72
N LEU A 63 -4.54 2.97 3.70
CA LEU A 63 -4.52 3.80 2.50
C LEU A 63 -3.28 3.55 1.61
N SER A 64 -2.27 2.81 2.08
CA SER A 64 -1.01 2.65 1.35
C SER A 64 -1.10 1.73 0.13
N MET A 65 -2.14 0.88 0.07
CA MET A 65 -2.56 0.17 -1.12
C MET A 65 -4.09 0.04 -1.11
N VAL A 66 -4.75 0.60 -2.12
CA VAL A 66 -6.22 0.63 -2.21
C VAL A 66 -6.69 0.38 -3.63
N LEU A 67 -7.68 -0.51 -3.77
CA LEU A 67 -8.49 -0.68 -4.96
C LEU A 67 -9.73 0.23 -4.84
N TYR A 68 -9.80 1.29 -5.65
CA TYR A 68 -10.93 2.21 -5.69
C TYR A 68 -11.91 1.82 -6.80
N ASN A 69 -13.16 1.56 -6.44
CA ASN A 69 -14.24 1.35 -7.41
C ASN A 69 -14.85 2.69 -7.80
N TYR A 70 -14.38 3.31 -8.89
CA TYR A 70 -14.96 4.55 -9.39
C TYR A 70 -16.32 4.38 -10.08
N SER A 71 -16.79 3.15 -10.29
CA SER A 71 -18.18 2.88 -10.68
C SER A 71 -19.14 3.08 -9.50
N ASN A 72 -18.64 3.00 -8.26
CA ASN A 72 -19.43 3.25 -7.05
C ASN A 72 -19.61 4.76 -6.79
N ARG A 73 -20.86 5.21 -6.62
CA ARG A 73 -21.21 6.63 -6.36
C ARG A 73 -20.52 7.21 -5.13
N LYS A 74 -20.25 6.40 -4.10
CA LYS A 74 -19.59 6.85 -2.86
C LYS A 74 -18.10 7.10 -3.06
N THR A 75 -17.46 6.43 -4.02
CA THR A 75 -16.05 6.68 -4.37
C THR A 75 -15.93 7.90 -5.29
N LYS A 76 -16.94 8.16 -6.13
CA LYS A 76 -17.00 9.36 -7.01
C LYS A 76 -17.01 10.70 -6.24
N ILE A 77 -17.20 10.71 -4.92
CA ILE A 77 -17.11 11.93 -4.10
C ILE A 77 -15.67 12.40 -3.90
N LEU A 78 -14.66 11.53 -4.13
CA LEU A 78 -13.23 11.83 -3.94
C LEU A 78 -12.69 12.74 -5.05
N LYS A 79 -13.23 13.95 -5.11
CA LYS A 79 -12.79 15.04 -5.99
C LYS A 79 -11.78 15.92 -5.27
N SER A 80 -11.01 16.69 -6.03
CA SER A 80 -10.01 17.62 -5.48
C SER A 80 -10.60 18.53 -4.40
N GLU A 81 -11.84 18.99 -4.57
CA GLU A 81 -12.55 19.81 -3.58
C GLU A 81 -12.70 19.10 -2.22
N VAL A 82 -13.11 17.83 -2.22
CA VAL A 82 -13.29 17.03 -0.99
C VAL A 82 -11.93 16.69 -0.40
N VAL A 83 -10.99 16.22 -1.23
CA VAL A 83 -9.64 15.84 -0.77
C VAL A 83 -8.89 17.02 -0.14
N ASN A 84 -9.04 18.23 -0.68
CA ASN A 84 -8.38 19.43 -0.17
C ASN A 84 -9.06 20.02 1.07
N LYS A 85 -10.33 19.67 1.33
CA LYS A 85 -11.12 20.22 2.45
C LYS A 85 -11.14 19.30 3.66
N GLU A 86 -11.23 18.00 3.43
CA GLU A 86 -11.41 17.02 4.49
C GLU A 86 -10.13 16.75 5.26
N SER A 87 -10.28 16.29 6.50
CA SER A 87 -9.13 15.96 7.35
C SER A 87 -8.41 14.70 6.85
N SER A 88 -7.10 14.60 7.13
CA SER A 88 -6.36 13.35 6.89
C SER A 88 -7.06 12.16 7.57
N ALA A 89 -7.63 12.39 8.74
CA ALA A 89 -8.35 11.39 9.52
C ALA A 89 -9.60 10.85 8.80
N TYR A 90 -10.31 11.73 8.07
CA TYR A 90 -11.46 11.36 7.23
C TYR A 90 -11.03 10.50 6.04
N LEU A 91 -9.96 10.93 5.38
CA LEU A 91 -9.44 10.27 4.18
C LEU A 91 -8.83 8.89 4.47
N HIS A 92 -7.94 8.79 5.46
CA HIS A 92 -7.21 7.56 5.77
C HIS A 92 -8.07 6.46 6.40
N ARG A 93 -9.23 6.81 6.96
CA ARG A 93 -10.15 5.86 7.62
C ARG A 93 -11.43 5.62 6.85
N PHE A 94 -11.47 6.03 5.58
CA PHE A 94 -12.64 5.84 4.71
C PHE A 94 -13.95 6.33 5.35
N GLN A 95 -13.93 7.45 6.09
CA GLN A 95 -15.07 7.87 6.93
C GLN A 95 -16.34 8.24 6.14
N TRP A 96 -16.25 8.33 4.82
CA TRP A 96 -17.41 8.48 3.93
C TRP A 96 -18.12 7.16 3.59
N LEU A 97 -17.52 6.03 3.96
CA LEU A 97 -18.05 4.69 3.76
C LEU A 97 -18.50 4.08 5.09
N LYS A 98 -19.39 3.10 4.99
CA LYS A 98 -19.66 2.16 6.08
C LYS A 98 -18.68 0.99 5.99
N ASP A 99 -18.42 0.34 7.12
CA ASP A 99 -17.48 -0.79 7.20
C ASP A 99 -17.85 -1.94 6.23
N ASP A 100 -19.14 -2.18 5.99
CA ASP A 100 -19.62 -3.23 5.07
C ASP A 100 -19.45 -2.88 3.58
N GLU A 101 -18.99 -1.66 3.28
CA GLU A 101 -18.68 -1.15 1.94
C GLU A 101 -17.17 -1.18 1.64
N ILE A 102 -16.34 -1.57 2.62
CA ILE A 102 -14.89 -1.70 2.52
C ILE A 102 -14.53 -3.18 2.43
N GLY A 103 -14.05 -3.62 1.26
CA GLY A 103 -13.67 -5.00 1.03
C GLY A 103 -12.28 -5.34 1.57
N PRO A 104 -12.05 -6.56 2.07
CA PRO A 104 -10.74 -6.99 2.51
C PRO A 104 -9.86 -7.39 1.31
N VAL A 105 -8.57 -7.09 1.41
CA VAL A 105 -7.51 -7.67 0.56
C VAL A 105 -6.56 -8.47 1.46
N PRO A 106 -6.05 -9.64 1.01
CA PRO A 106 -5.05 -10.40 1.77
C PRO A 106 -3.80 -9.58 2.06
N PHE A 107 -3.27 -9.71 3.29
CA PHE A 107 -2.16 -8.87 3.76
C PHE A 107 -0.88 -9.01 2.93
N VAL A 108 -0.71 -10.11 2.21
CA VAL A 108 0.44 -10.31 1.31
C VAL A 108 0.52 -9.27 0.18
N TRP A 109 -0.58 -8.57 -0.13
CA TRP A 109 -0.60 -7.47 -1.11
C TRP A 109 -0.34 -6.07 -0.50
N ASN A 110 -0.11 -6.00 0.80
CA ASN A 110 0.38 -4.82 1.52
C ASN A 110 1.21 -5.32 2.70
N PHE A 111 2.28 -6.06 2.44
CA PHE A 111 3.06 -6.69 3.48
C PHE A 111 3.95 -5.63 4.15
N LEU A 112 3.62 -5.28 5.39
CA LEU A 112 4.33 -4.25 6.14
C LEU A 112 5.62 -4.82 6.74
N VAL A 113 6.77 -4.34 6.23
CA VAL A 113 8.09 -4.74 6.74
C VAL A 113 8.21 -4.42 8.22
N GLY A 114 8.67 -5.40 9.01
CA GLY A 114 8.80 -5.26 10.47
C GLY A 114 7.49 -5.39 11.26
N HIS A 115 6.35 -5.66 10.61
CA HIS A 115 5.08 -5.95 11.28
C HIS A 115 4.45 -7.27 10.84
N ASN A 116 4.41 -7.56 9.54
CA ASN A 116 3.96 -8.84 9.04
C ASN A 116 5.10 -9.87 9.10
N HIS A 117 4.75 -11.15 9.14
CA HIS A 117 5.71 -12.24 9.24
C HIS A 117 5.38 -13.35 8.24
N VAL A 118 6.41 -13.88 7.58
CA VAL A 118 6.30 -15.11 6.81
C VAL A 118 6.32 -16.29 7.78
N VAL A 119 5.34 -17.19 7.64
CA VAL A 119 5.25 -18.41 8.44
C VAL A 119 5.91 -19.55 7.68
N ASN A 120 6.91 -20.18 8.31
CA ASN A 120 7.62 -21.32 7.73
C ASN A 120 6.65 -22.46 7.40
N GLY A 121 6.65 -22.88 6.15
CA GLY A 121 5.77 -23.94 5.65
C GLY A 121 4.39 -23.45 5.17
N ASP A 122 4.11 -22.14 5.24
CA ASP A 122 2.86 -21.56 4.71
C ASP A 122 3.14 -20.54 3.58
N PRO A 123 3.05 -20.98 2.32
CA PRO A 123 3.19 -20.11 1.15
C PRO A 123 2.18 -18.94 1.11
N SER A 124 1.02 -19.07 1.76
CA SER A 124 -0.02 -18.04 1.74
C SER A 124 0.35 -16.78 2.53
N THR A 125 1.41 -16.86 3.34
CA THR A 125 1.95 -15.74 4.11
C THR A 125 3.10 -15.01 3.41
N HIS A 126 3.55 -15.49 2.25
CA HIS A 126 4.66 -14.89 1.52
C HIS A 126 4.21 -13.60 0.82
N PRO A 127 4.99 -12.50 0.90
CA PRO A 127 4.60 -11.23 0.33
C PRO A 127 4.48 -11.30 -1.19
N LYS A 128 3.40 -10.71 -1.71
CA LYS A 128 3.22 -10.39 -3.14
C LYS A 128 3.49 -8.93 -3.43
N ALA A 129 3.31 -8.04 -2.45
CA ALA A 129 3.75 -6.66 -2.49
C ALA A 129 4.28 -6.26 -1.11
N ILE A 130 5.57 -5.93 -1.05
CA ILE A 130 6.28 -5.51 0.15
C ILE A 130 6.14 -4.00 0.28
N HIS A 131 5.83 -3.51 1.48
CA HIS A 131 5.69 -2.10 1.81
C HIS A 131 6.68 -1.73 2.93
N TYR A 132 7.67 -0.89 2.59
CA TYR A 132 8.75 -0.47 3.49
C TYR A 132 8.34 0.71 4.40
N THR A 133 7.38 0.48 5.30
CA THR A 133 6.69 1.52 6.10
C THR A 133 7.57 2.42 6.97
N SER A 134 8.76 1.94 7.34
CA SER A 134 9.67 2.62 8.28
C SER A 134 10.91 3.19 7.62
N ARG A 135 10.99 3.11 6.27
CA ARG A 135 12.14 3.30 5.35
C ARG A 135 12.58 1.98 4.73
N GLY A 136 13.10 2.06 3.51
CA GLY A 136 13.64 0.93 2.78
C GLY A 136 15.14 1.02 2.49
N PRO A 137 15.68 0.02 1.77
CA PRO A 137 17.12 -0.22 1.60
C PRO A 137 17.84 0.85 0.75
N TRP A 138 17.11 1.79 0.16
CA TRP A 138 17.67 2.96 -0.51
C TRP A 138 18.26 4.01 0.45
N PHE A 139 18.06 3.87 1.76
CA PHE A 139 18.74 4.69 2.77
C PHE A 139 19.89 3.91 3.41
N GLU A 140 21.07 4.53 3.49
CA GLU A 140 22.28 3.90 4.06
C GLU A 140 22.07 3.29 5.44
N ALA A 141 21.35 3.98 6.31
CA ALA A 141 21.07 3.54 7.67
C ALA A 141 19.93 2.50 7.80
N TRP A 142 19.33 2.08 6.68
CA TRP A 142 18.23 1.12 6.62
C TRP A 142 18.45 0.02 5.58
N LYS A 143 19.71 -0.26 5.22
CA LYS A 143 20.05 -1.35 4.31
C LYS A 143 19.63 -2.71 4.90
N ASP A 144 20.11 -3.03 6.10
CA ASP A 144 19.82 -4.28 6.83
C ASP A 144 18.36 -4.38 7.33
N CYS A 145 17.43 -4.47 6.39
CA CYS A 145 16.00 -4.62 6.60
C CYS A 145 15.48 -5.90 5.92
N GLU A 146 14.31 -6.37 6.37
CA GLU A 146 13.68 -7.54 5.77
C GLU A 146 13.46 -7.32 4.28
N PHE A 147 13.83 -8.32 3.46
CA PHE A 147 13.75 -8.29 2.00
C PHE A 147 14.64 -7.25 1.31
N GLU A 148 15.74 -6.78 1.93
CA GLU A 148 16.70 -5.89 1.25
C GLU A 148 17.27 -6.51 -0.03
N ASP A 149 17.49 -7.82 0.00
CA ASP A 149 18.11 -8.59 -1.06
C ASP A 149 17.24 -8.60 -2.32
N LEU A 150 15.93 -8.72 -2.14
CA LEU A 150 14.95 -8.64 -3.22
C LEU A 150 14.93 -7.25 -3.86
N TRP A 151 14.99 -6.19 -3.06
CA TRP A 151 15.02 -4.82 -3.59
C TRP A 151 16.30 -4.53 -4.36
N LEU A 152 17.46 -4.91 -3.81
CA LEU A 152 18.76 -4.73 -4.47
C LEU A 152 18.82 -5.49 -5.80
N LYS A 153 18.25 -6.69 -5.84
CA LYS A 153 18.14 -7.48 -7.07
C LYS A 153 17.29 -6.80 -8.14
N GLU A 154 16.16 -6.20 -7.77
CA GLU A 154 15.34 -5.45 -8.73
C GLU A 154 15.98 -4.13 -9.17
N LEU A 155 16.70 -3.45 -8.27
CA LEU A 155 17.50 -2.26 -8.62
C LEU A 155 18.57 -2.61 -9.66
N GLU A 156 19.33 -3.69 -9.45
CA GLU A 156 20.35 -4.13 -10.40
C GLU A 156 19.75 -4.42 -11.79
N LYS A 157 18.62 -5.14 -11.85
CA LYS A 157 17.91 -5.40 -13.12
C LYS A 157 17.46 -4.11 -13.80
N TYR A 158 16.95 -3.14 -13.04
CA TYR A 158 16.55 -1.84 -13.56
C TYR A 158 17.75 -1.10 -14.17
N GLU A 159 18.87 -1.03 -13.46
CA GLU A 159 20.09 -0.37 -13.94
C GLU A 159 20.66 -1.01 -15.21
N VAL A 160 20.63 -2.33 -15.31
CA VAL A 160 21.05 -3.05 -16.53
C VAL A 160 20.17 -2.64 -17.72
N LYS A 161 18.84 -2.69 -17.56
CA LYS A 161 17.89 -2.29 -18.62
C LYS A 161 18.06 -0.82 -19.02
N GLU A 162 18.29 0.07 -18.06
CA GLU A 162 18.50 1.49 -18.34
C GLU A 162 19.81 1.75 -19.10
N LYS A 163 20.86 0.95 -18.88
CA LYS A 163 22.09 1.00 -19.67
C LYS A 163 21.84 0.50 -21.10
N GLU A 164 21.08 -0.58 -21.27
CA GLU A 164 20.73 -1.13 -22.59
C GLU A 164 19.91 -0.16 -23.45
N LYS A 165 18.99 0.61 -22.85
CA LYS A 165 18.19 1.63 -23.57
C LYS A 165 19.00 2.84 -24.06
N LYS A 166 20.20 3.07 -23.50
CA LYS A 166 21.05 4.21 -23.83
C LYS A 166 22.10 3.90 -24.90
N ILE A 167 22.18 2.65 -25.35
CA ILE A 167 23.04 2.14 -26.43
C ILE A 167 22.20 2.09 -27.72
#